data_AF-A0A0A9H464-F1
#
_entry.id   AF-A0A0A9H464-F1
#
_cell.length_a   1.000
_cell.length_b   1.000
_cell.length_c   1.000
_cell.angle_alpha   90.00
_cell.angle_beta   90.00
_cell.angle_gamma   90.00
#
_symmetry.space_group_name_H-M   'P 1'
#
loop_
_entity.id
_entity.type
_entity.pdbx_description
1 polymer ?
#
loop_
_entity_poly.entity_id
_entity_poly.type
_entity_poly.pdbx_seq_one_letter_code
_entity_poly.pdbx_strand_id
1 'polypeptide(L)' 'MKCKELRPKWAKAYYRKGAALMLLKDYGGAYDILSRGLELDPEGEEMEKLFWEAMELK' A
#
# COMPACT_ATOMS: atom_id res chain seq x y z
N MET A 1 -11.01 -24.84 -14.91
CA MET A 1 -10.90 -23.37 -14.80
C MET A 1 -11.05 -22.98 -13.34
N LYS A 2 -9.95 -22.66 -12.66
CA LYS A 2 -9.94 -22.37 -11.23
C LYS A 2 -9.99 -20.84 -11.06
N CYS A 3 -11.19 -20.27 -11.18
CA CYS A 3 -11.43 -18.84 -10.95
C CYS A 3 -11.44 -18.53 -9.44
N LYS A 4 -10.36 -18.90 -8.73
CA LYS A 4 -10.09 -18.38 -7.39
C LYS A 4 -9.20 -17.16 -7.62
N GLU A 5 -9.74 -15.96 -7.52
CA GLU A 5 -9.02 -14.71 -7.17
C GLU A 5 -9.93 -13.49 -7.40
N LEU A 6 -11.04 -13.44 -6.65
CA LEU A 6 -11.97 -12.31 -6.68
C LEU A 6 -11.63 -11.22 -5.64
N ARG A 7 -10.37 -11.11 -5.19
CA ARG A 7 -9.94 -10.05 -4.26
C ARG A 7 -8.62 -9.31 -4.58
N PRO A 8 -8.05 -9.27 -5.81
CA PRO A 8 -6.83 -8.46 -6.08
C PRO A 8 -7.06 -6.92 -6.07
N LYS A 9 -8.25 -6.46 -5.64
CA LYS A 9 -8.64 -5.05 -5.69
C LYS A 9 -8.31 -4.28 -4.41
N TRP A 10 -8.06 -4.95 -3.29
CA TRP A 10 -7.88 -4.26 -2.02
C TRP A 10 -6.44 -3.77 -1.85
N ALA A 11 -5.43 -4.59 -2.14
CA ALA A 11 -4.02 -4.15 -2.14
C ALA A 11 -3.80 -2.92 -3.03
N LYS A 12 -4.34 -2.92 -4.25
CA LYS A 12 -4.30 -1.75 -5.15
C LYS A 12 -5.00 -0.51 -4.58
N ALA A 13 -6.03 -0.67 -3.75
CA ALA A 13 -6.71 0.45 -3.09
C ALA A 13 -5.86 1.06 -1.96
N TYR A 14 -5.19 0.22 -1.15
CA TYR A 14 -4.24 0.68 -0.14
C TYR A 14 -3.06 1.40 -0.78
N TYR A 15 -2.50 0.85 -1.85
CA TYR A 15 -1.42 1.50 -2.60
C TYR A 15 -1.80 2.89 -3.10
N ARG A 16 -2.96 3.02 -3.78
CA ARG A 16 -3.45 4.32 -4.28
C ARG A 16 -3.71 5.32 -3.15
N LYS A 17 -4.23 4.85 -2.02
CA LYS A 17 -4.48 5.70 -0.86
C LYS A 17 -3.17 6.14 -0.19
N GLY A 18 -2.20 5.25 -0.04
CA GLY A 18 -0.86 5.55 0.45
C GLY A 18 -0.15 6.56 -0.45
N ALA A 19 -0.20 6.36 -1.77
CA ALA A 19 0.36 7.30 -2.76
C ALA A 19 -0.30 8.68 -2.69
N ALA A 20 -1.62 8.75 -2.51
CA ALA A 20 -2.32 10.02 -2.32
C ALA A 20 -1.86 10.73 -1.03
N LEU A 21 -1.65 10.00 0.05
CA LEU A 21 -1.14 10.55 1.32
C LEU A 21 0.32 11.02 1.21
N MET A 22 1.16 10.28 0.48
CA MET A 22 2.53 10.70 0.12
C MET A 22 2.52 12.03 -0.64
N LEU A 23 1.60 12.21 -1.59
CA LEU A 23 1.43 13.49 -2.32
C LEU A 23 0.92 14.62 -1.42
N LEU A 24 0.10 14.30 -0.42
CA LEU A 24 -0.35 15.24 0.61
C LEU A 24 0.73 15.55 1.66
N LYS A 25 1.92 14.93 1.55
CA LYS A 25 3.01 14.97 2.54
C LYS A 25 2.61 14.46 3.92
N ASP A 26 1.53 13.67 3.97
CA ASP A 26 1.10 12.96 5.16
C ASP A 26 1.76 11.58 5.18
N TYR A 27 3.05 11.58 5.46
CA TYR A 27 3.87 10.37 5.51
C TYR A 27 3.45 9.43 6.64
N GLY A 28 2.97 9.98 7.76
CA GLY A 28 2.44 9.20 8.88
C GLY A 28 1.19 8.42 8.48
N GLY A 29 0.23 9.07 7.82
CA GLY A 29 -0.96 8.41 7.29
C GLY A 29 -0.62 7.42 6.17
N ALA A 30 0.34 7.76 5.30
CA ALA A 30 0.79 6.87 4.24
C ALA A 30 1.36 5.56 4.82
N TYR A 31 2.23 5.66 5.84
CA TYR A 31 2.81 4.51 6.53
C TYR A 31 1.74 3.56 7.10
N ASP A 32 0.74 4.09 7.80
CA ASP A 32 -0.32 3.27 8.41
C ASP A 32 -1.22 2.58 7.38
N ILE A 33 -1.44 3.22 6.23
CA ILE A 33 -2.25 2.66 5.14
C ILE A 33 -1.46 1.60 4.36
N LEU A 34 -0.19 1.84 4.12
CA LEU A 34 0.69 0.92 3.39
C LEU A 34 1.03 -0.31 4.24
N SER A 35 1.26 -0.15 5.55
CA SER A 35 1.49 -1.29 6.46
C SER A 35 0.32 -2.28 6.45
N ARG A 36 -0.92 -1.78 6.57
CA ARG A 36 -2.14 -2.60 6.46
C ARG A 36 -2.30 -3.24 5.08
N GLY A 37 -1.87 -2.55 4.03
CA GLY A 37 -1.90 -3.09 2.68
C GLY A 37 -0.91 -4.25 2.51
N LEU A 38 0.29 -4.13 3.08
CA LEU A 38 1.32 -5.17 3.08
C LEU A 38 0.97 -6.37 3.96
N GLU A 39 0.27 -6.15 5.09
CA GLU A 39 -0.28 -7.25 5.89
C GLU A 39 -1.28 -8.12 5.11
N LEU A 40 -2.00 -7.51 4.16
CA LEU A 40 -2.99 -8.19 3.33
C LEU A 40 -2.39 -8.81 2.06
N ASP A 41 -1.38 -8.16 1.49
CA ASP A 41 -0.68 -8.59 0.29
C ASP A 41 0.82 -8.28 0.42
N PRO A 42 1.57 -9.17 1.07
CA PRO A 42 3.01 -8.99 1.30
C PRO A 42 3.84 -9.16 0.02
N GLU A 43 3.26 -9.65 -1.08
CA GLU A 43 3.95 -9.79 -2.37
C GLU A 43 3.85 -8.52 -3.23
N GLY A 44 3.22 -7.45 -2.73
CA GLY A 44 3.07 -6.17 -3.41
C GLY A 44 4.37 -5.36 -3.46
N GLU A 45 5.28 -5.69 -4.38
CA GLU A 45 6.60 -5.04 -4.54
C GLU A 45 6.52 -3.49 -4.69
N GLU A 46 5.48 -2.98 -5.36
CA GLU A 46 5.22 -1.53 -5.49
C GLU A 46 4.80 -0.89 -4.15
N MET A 47 4.02 -1.61 -3.34
CA MET A 47 3.55 -1.13 -2.06
C MET A 47 4.67 -1.12 -1.03
N GLU A 48 5.55 -2.12 -1.06
CA GLU A 48 6.71 -2.20 -0.19
C GLU A 48 7.67 -1.03 -0.44
N LYS A 49 7.96 -0.72 -1.71
CA LYS A 49 8.78 0.46 -2.05
C LYS A 49 8.18 1.75 -1.51
N LEU A 50 6.88 1.95 -1.74
CA LEU A 50 6.19 3.15 -1.26
C LEU A 50 6.14 3.23 0.28
N PHE A 51 6.07 2.08 0.95
CA PHE A 51 6.11 1.98 2.41
C PHE A 51 7.47 2.42 2.96
N TRP A 52 8.57 1.94 2.36
CA TRP A 52 9.92 2.35 2.74
C TRP A 52 10.15 3.84 2.47
N GLU A 53 9.70 4.36 1.31
CA GLU A 53 9.74 5.80 1.03
C GLU A 53 8.95 6.62 2.06
N ALA A 54 7.75 6.16 2.44
CA ALA A 54 6.94 6.82 3.47
C ALA A 54 7.63 6.79 4.84
N MET A 55 8.37 5.72 5.15
CA MET A 55 9.11 5.58 6.40
C MET A 55 10.35 6.49 6.44
N GLU A 56 11.06 6.67 5.32
CA GLU A 56 12.22 7.55 5.22
C GLU A 56 11.84 9.05 5.28
N LEU A 57 10.63 9.39 4.82
CA LEU A 57 10.14 10.78 4.75
C LEU A 57 9.36 11.24 6.00
N LYS A 58 9.03 10.33 6.92
CA LYS A 58 8.33 10.61 8.19
C LYS A 58 9.23 11.25 9.23
#